data_AF-A0A494Z1M5-F1
#
_entry.id   AF-A0A494Z1M5-F1
#
_cell.length_a   1.000
_cell.length_b   1.000
_cell.length_c   1.000
_cell.angle_alpha   90.00
_cell.angle_beta   90.00
_cell.angle_gamma   90.00
#
_symmetry.space_group_name_H-M   'P 1'
#
loop_
_entity.id
_entity.type
_entity.pdbx_description
1 polymer ?
#
loop_
_entity_poly.entity_id
_entity_poly.type
_entity_poly.pdbx_seq_one_letter_code
_entity_poly.pdbx_strand_id
1 'polypeptide(L)'
;MKTFKLKMLTIKGNNERQEKQIPLLDGLIINREDDKNQWIIEAYIEQGYQTFLEELFKKEDSLLLKVKITKENNNPAFFNCIIIGVNRIGDNLNVLFKGTIVDSSTL
;
A
#
# COMPACT_ATOMS: atom_id res chain seq x y z
N MET A 1 0.13 17.64 -7.75
CA MET A 1 -0.46 16.34 -7.39
C MET A 1 -0.76 15.55 -8.66
N LYS A 2 -0.35 14.27 -8.70
CA LYS A 2 -0.67 13.33 -9.78
C LYS A 2 -1.28 12.06 -9.21
N THR A 3 -2.30 11.56 -9.90
CA THR A 3 -3.09 10.40 -9.46
C THR A 3 -3.00 9.30 -10.50
N PHE A 4 -2.78 8.07 -10.05
CA PHE A 4 -2.61 6.91 -10.91
C PHE A 4 -3.40 5.71 -10.39
N LYS A 5 -3.73 4.77 -11.28
CA LYS A 5 -4.34 3.50 -10.90
C LYS A 5 -3.33 2.61 -10.21
N LEU A 6 -3.69 2.04 -9.06
CA LEU A 6 -2.95 0.96 -8.41
C LEU A 6 -3.36 -0.36 -9.05
N LYS A 7 -2.38 -1.12 -9.54
CA LYS A 7 -2.60 -2.37 -10.28
C LYS A 7 -2.25 -3.62 -9.46
N MET A 8 -1.22 -3.51 -8.64
CA MET A 8 -0.81 -4.59 -7.76
C MET A 8 -0.35 -4.00 -6.43
N LEU A 9 -0.65 -4.71 -5.34
CA LEU A 9 -0.18 -4.41 -4.00
C LEU A 9 0.32 -5.68 -3.34
N THR A 10 1.56 -5.63 -2.87
CA THR A 10 2.15 -6.63 -1.98
C THR A 10 2.67 -5.92 -0.74
N ILE A 11 2.38 -6.49 0.43
CA ILE A 11 2.70 -5.93 1.74
C ILE A 11 3.69 -6.85 2.45
N LYS A 12 4.81 -6.31 2.93
CA LYS A 12 5.73 -6.98 3.83
C LYS A 12 5.91 -6.15 5.09
N GLY A 13 5.53 -6.70 6.25
CA GLY A 13 5.83 -6.09 7.54
C GLY A 13 7.33 -6.17 7.85
N ASN A 14 7.88 -5.18 8.57
CA ASN A 14 9.31 -5.16 8.90
C ASN A 14 9.83 -6.44 9.57
N ASN A 15 9.02 -7.02 10.45
CA ASN A 15 9.36 -8.22 11.22
C ASN A 15 8.86 -9.51 10.55
N GLU A 16 8.22 -9.41 9.39
CA GLU A 16 7.64 -10.55 8.67
C GLU A 16 8.63 -11.07 7.62
N ARG A 17 8.82 -12.39 7.59
CA ARG A 17 9.72 -13.03 6.60
C ARG A 17 9.13 -13.08 5.20
N GLN A 18 7.80 -13.16 5.09
CA GLN A 18 7.10 -13.34 3.82
C GLN A 18 6.31 -12.08 3.45
N GLU A 19 6.31 -11.77 2.16
CA GLU A 19 5.44 -10.74 1.59
C GLU A 19 4.07 -11.34 1.24
N LYS A 20 2.99 -10.58 1.43
CA LYS A 20 1.62 -10.99 1.14
C LYS A 20 1.07 -10.15 -0.01
N GLN A 21 0.77 -10.79 -1.14
CA GLN A 21 0.05 -10.13 -2.22
C GLN A 21 -1.42 -9.97 -1.85
N ILE A 22 -1.94 -8.76 -2.05
CA ILE A 22 -3.32 -8.40 -1.73
C ILE A 22 -4.08 -8.23 -3.06
N PRO A 23 -5.05 -9.11 -3.36
CA PRO A 23 -5.95 -8.93 -4.48
C PRO A 23 -6.75 -7.63 -4.31
N LEU A 24 -6.65 -6.75 -5.31
CA LEU A 24 -7.35 -5.47 -5.33
C LEU A 24 -8.70 -5.64 -6.02
N LEU A 25 -9.76 -5.14 -5.40
CA LEU A 25 -11.02 -4.86 -6.09
C LEU A 25 -10.88 -3.58 -6.92
N ASP A 26 -10.27 -2.55 -6.32
CA ASP A 26 -9.75 -1.39 -7.02
C ASP A 26 -8.63 -0.72 -6.21
N GLY A 27 -7.98 0.29 -6.77
CA GLY A 27 -7.02 1.05 -6.00
C GLY A 27 -6.46 2.27 -6.72
N LEU A 28 -5.98 3.20 -5.91
CA LEU A 28 -5.45 4.48 -6.31
C LEU A 28 -4.10 4.71 -5.64
N ILE A 29 -3.21 5.40 -6.34
CA ILE A 29 -1.96 5.87 -5.77
C ILE A 29 -1.72 7.31 -6.21
N ILE A 30 -1.43 8.17 -5.25
CA ILE A 30 -1.32 9.61 -5.42
C ILE A 30 0.10 10.04 -5.07
N ASN A 31 0.79 10.64 -6.04
CA ASN A 31 1.97 11.44 -5.79
C ASN A 31 1.53 12.83 -5.35
N ARG A 32 1.80 13.21 -4.10
CA ARG A 32 1.40 14.52 -3.59
C ARG A 32 2.17 15.65 -4.26
N GLU A 33 3.38 15.38 -4.77
CA GLU A 33 4.31 16.37 -5.31
C GLU A 33 4.57 17.51 -4.29
N ASP A 34 4.64 17.13 -3.00
CA ASP A 34 5.04 18.03 -1.92
C ASP A 34 6.55 17.95 -1.67
N ASP A 35 7.07 18.89 -0.88
CA ASP A 35 8.50 18.96 -0.53
C ASP A 35 9.00 17.74 0.26
N LYS A 36 8.06 16.89 0.74
CA LYS A 36 8.33 15.69 1.53
C LYS A 36 8.29 14.41 0.70
N ASN A 37 8.09 14.52 -0.63
CA ASN A 37 7.96 13.39 -1.55
C ASN A 37 6.93 12.35 -1.07
N GLN A 38 5.83 12.80 -0.46
CA GLN A 38 4.84 11.92 0.11
C GLN A 38 3.93 11.31 -0.95
N TRP A 39 3.62 10.04 -0.73
CA TRP A 39 2.64 9.29 -1.50
C TRP A 39 1.53 8.78 -0.60
N ILE A 40 0.32 8.75 -1.16
CA ILE A 40 -0.83 8.09 -0.55
C ILE A 40 -1.21 6.92 -1.44
N ILE A 41 -1.39 5.75 -0.83
CA ILE A 41 -1.88 4.55 -1.51
C ILE A 41 -3.23 4.20 -0.89
N GLU A 42 -4.23 4.00 -1.72
CA GLU A 42 -5.57 3.57 -1.34
C GLU A 42 -5.86 2.23 -2.01
N ALA A 43 -6.18 1.23 -1.20
CA ALA A 43 -6.51 -0.12 -1.65
C ALA A 43 -7.94 -0.46 -1.24
N TYR A 44 -8.79 -0.75 -2.23
CA TYR A 44 -10.13 -1.29 -2.01
C TYR A 44 -10.08 -2.80 -2.19
N ILE A 45 -10.40 -3.54 -1.14
CA ILE A 45 -10.15 -4.98 -1.03
C ILE A 45 -11.28 -5.69 -0.28
N GLU A 46 -11.32 -7.01 -0.36
CA GLU A 46 -12.29 -7.83 0.37
C GLU A 46 -12.03 -7.82 1.89
N GLN A 47 -13.10 -7.98 2.68
CA GLN A 47 -13.04 -7.97 4.15
C GLN A 47 -12.21 -9.10 4.76
N GLY A 48 -11.91 -10.19 4.02
CA GLY A 48 -11.09 -11.30 4.51
C GLY A 48 -9.68 -10.90 4.97
N TYR A 49 -9.19 -9.72 4.60
CA TYR A 49 -7.89 -9.18 5.02
C TYR A 49 -7.95 -8.30 6.28
N GLN A 50 -9.14 -8.09 6.87
CA GLN A 50 -9.34 -7.16 7.97
C GLN A 50 -8.40 -7.41 9.15
N THR A 51 -8.41 -8.63 9.71
CA THR A 51 -7.59 -8.98 10.88
C THR A 51 -6.11 -8.74 10.62
N PHE A 52 -5.60 -9.17 9.46
CA PHE A 52 -4.21 -8.97 9.08
C PHE A 52 -3.83 -7.49 9.02
N LEU A 53 -4.67 -6.65 8.43
CA LEU A 53 -4.39 -5.22 8.29
C LEU A 53 -4.55 -4.46 9.61
N GLU A 54 -5.53 -4.83 10.43
CA GLU A 54 -5.70 -4.24 11.76
C GLU A 54 -4.53 -4.59 12.68
N GLU A 55 -3.98 -5.80 12.60
CA GLU A 55 -2.77 -6.18 13.34
C GLU A 55 -1.57 -5.35 12.90
N LEU A 56 -1.36 -5.17 11.59
CA LEU A 56 -0.30 -4.30 11.09
C LEU A 56 -0.51 -2.84 11.50
N PHE A 57 -1.75 -2.36 11.46
CA PHE A 57 -2.08 -0.99 11.86
C PHE A 57 -1.81 -0.75 13.35
N LYS A 58 -2.20 -1.70 14.22
CA LYS A 58 -1.97 -1.62 15.67
C LYS A 58 -0.50 -1.65 16.07
N LYS A 59 0.35 -2.32 15.28
CA LYS A 59 1.80 -2.35 15.53
C LYS A 59 2.47 -1.00 15.28
N GLU A 60 1.83 -0.12 14.49
CA GLU A 60 2.39 1.17 14.05
C GLU A 60 3.76 1.05 13.37
N ASP A 61 4.10 -0.16 12.91
CA ASP A 61 5.36 -0.47 12.25
C ASP A 61 5.37 0.04 10.81
N SER A 62 6.55 0.41 10.32
CA SER A 62 6.71 0.65 8.89
C SER A 62 6.60 -0.67 8.12
N LEU A 63 6.14 -0.54 6.88
CA LEU A 63 5.84 -1.63 5.96
C LEU A 63 6.55 -1.35 4.65
N LEU A 64 7.12 -2.39 4.05
CA LEU A 64 7.55 -2.34 2.67
C LEU A 64 6.38 -2.72 1.77
N LEU A 65 5.92 -1.77 0.96
CA LEU A 65 4.95 -2.01 -0.09
C LEU A 65 5.67 -2.19 -1.41
N LYS A 66 5.25 -3.18 -2.18
CA LYS A 66 5.64 -3.38 -3.58
C LYS A 66 4.40 -3.21 -4.42
N VAL A 67 4.42 -2.26 -5.35
CA VAL A 67 3.24 -1.90 -6.12
C VAL A 67 3.52 -1.82 -7.61
N LYS A 68 2.49 -2.06 -8.44
CA LYS A 68 2.52 -1.71 -9.86
C LYS A 68 1.57 -0.54 -10.11
N ILE A 69 2.07 0.48 -10.79
CA ILE A 69 1.36 1.73 -11.04
C ILE A 69 0.94 1.78 -12.51
N THR A 70 -0.31 2.12 -12.78
CA THR A 70 -0.93 2.27 -14.11
C THR A 70 -1.12 0.96 -14.90
N LYS A 71 -0.07 0.14 -15.07
CA LYS A 71 -0.12 -1.11 -15.88
C LYS A 71 0.51 -2.29 -15.16
N GLU A 72 -0.02 -3.49 -15.40
CA GLU A 72 0.46 -4.76 -14.82
C GLU A 72 1.84 -5.18 -15.31
N ASN A 73 2.27 -4.71 -16.48
CA ASN A 73 3.57 -5.04 -17.04
C ASN A 73 4.66 -4.02 -16.67
N ASN A 74 4.32 -2.99 -15.89
CA ASN A 74 5.31 -2.05 -15.38
C ASN A 74 6.21 -2.73 -14.34
N ASN A 75 7.44 -2.25 -14.25
CA ASN A 75 8.32 -2.59 -13.15
C ASN A 75 7.67 -2.16 -11.83
N PRO A 76 7.76 -2.98 -10.78
CA PRO A 76 7.22 -2.61 -9.49
C PRO A 76 8.00 -1.43 -8.90
N ALA A 77 7.27 -0.55 -8.22
CA ALA A 77 7.84 0.47 -7.35
C ALA A 77 7.73 0.01 -5.90
N PHE A 78 8.69 0.40 -5.08
CA PHE A 78 8.73 0.05 -3.66
C PHE A 78 8.50 1.30 -2.81
N PHE A 79 7.78 1.14 -1.71
CA PHE A 79 7.47 2.23 -0.80
C PHE A 79 7.69 1.78 0.64
N ASN A 80 8.27 2.66 1.46
CA ASN A 80 8.27 2.51 2.89
C ASN A 80 7.09 3.32 3.43
N CYS A 81 6.11 2.63 4.02
CA CYS A 81 4.83 3.21 4.39
C CYS A 81 4.43 2.85 5.82
N ILE A 82 3.45 3.59 6.33
CA ILE A 82 2.61 3.19 7.46
C ILE A 82 1.16 3.10 7.00
N ILE A 83 0.36 2.28 7.68
CA ILE A 83 -1.10 2.34 7.54
C ILE A 83 -1.59 3.56 8.32
N ILE A 84 -2.45 4.36 7.71
CA ILE A 84 -3.07 5.55 8.32
C ILE A 84 -4.59 5.41 8.45
N GLY A 85 -5.17 4.33 7.94
CA GLY A 85 -6.59 4.03 8.11
C GLY A 85 -6.97 2.67 7.53
N VAL A 86 -7.86 1.98 8.22
CA VAL A 86 -8.54 0.77 7.76
C VAL A 86 -10.03 1.01 7.97
N ASN A 87 -10.77 1.26 6.89
CA ASN A 87 -12.16 1.69 6.93
C ASN A 87 -13.04 0.62 6.28
N ARG A 88 -14.13 0.24 6.95
CA ARG A 88 -15.11 -0.68 6.37
C ARG A 88 -16.05 0.08 5.43
N ILE A 89 -16.29 -0.45 4.23
CA ILE A 89 -17.24 0.07 3.26
C ILE A 89 -18.10 -1.11 2.77
N GLY A 90 -19.31 -1.24 3.32
CA GLY A 90 -20.16 -2.41 3.11
C GLY A 90 -19.46 -3.69 3.57
N ASP A 91 -19.32 -4.64 2.65
CA ASP A 91 -18.66 -5.94 2.87
C ASP A 91 -17.17 -5.95 2.49
N ASN A 92 -16.60 -4.77 2.20
CA ASN A 92 -15.22 -4.59 1.77
C ASN A 92 -14.48 -3.60 2.68
N LEU A 93 -13.18 -3.45 2.43
CA LEU A 93 -12.30 -2.55 3.16
C LEU A 93 -11.66 -1.55 2.22
N ASN A 94 -11.54 -0.33 2.72
CA ASN A 94 -10.68 0.70 2.19
C ASN A 94 -9.49 0.86 3.12
N VAL A 95 -8.28 0.72 2.59
CA VAL A 95 -7.04 0.78 3.35
C VAL A 95 -6.19 1.92 2.81
N LEU A 96 -5.77 2.80 3.71
CA LEU A 96 -4.96 3.96 3.39
C LEU A 96 -3.54 3.79 3.93
N PHE A 97 -2.57 3.99 3.05
CA PHE A 97 -1.16 4.00 3.38
C PHE A 97 -0.57 5.36 3.07
N LYS A 98 0.43 5.77 3.87
CA LYS A 98 1.21 6.97 3.63
C LYS A 98 2.69 6.64 3.74
N GLY A 99 3.49 7.11 2.78
CA GLY A 99 4.92 6.88 2.81
C GLY A 99 5.67 7.55 1.68
N THR A 100 6.89 7.06 1.44
CA THR A 100 7.80 7.57 0.42
C THR A 100 8.30 6.42 -0.45
N ILE A 101 8.61 6.74 -1.71
CA ILE A 101 9.22 5.77 -2.61
C ILE A 101 10.63 5.38 -2.11
N VAL A 102 11.00 4.12 -2.30
CA VAL A 102 12.32 3.57 -1.93
C VAL A 102 13.06 3.20 -3.20
N ASP A 103 14.36 3.49 -3.24
CA ASP A 103 15.20 3.02 -4.32
C ASP A 103 15.39 1.51 -4.22
N SER A 104 15.03 0.78 -5.27
CA SER A 104 15.21 -0.66 -5.38
C SER A 104 16.66 -1.14 -5.17
N SER A 105 17.66 -0.27 -5.35
CA SER A 105 19.08 -0.59 -5.08
C SER A 105 19.41 -0.72 -3.58
N THR A 106 18.50 -0.29 -2.70
CA THR A 106 18.69 -0.26 -1.24
C THR A 106 17.88 -1.31 -0.48
N LEU A 107 17.19 -2.21 -1.21
CA LEU A 107 16.33 -3.28 -0.69
C LEU A 107 17.00 -4.65 -0.84
#